data_AF-A0AAV1PGZ6-F1
#
_entry.id   AF-A0AAV1PGZ6-F1
#
_cell.length_a   1.000
_cell.length_b   1.000
_cell.length_c   1.000
_cell.angle_alpha   90.00
_cell.angle_beta   90.00
_cell.angle_gamma   90.00
#
_symmetry.space_group_name_H-M   'P 1'
#
loop_
_entity.id
_entity.type
_entity.pdbx_description
1 polymer ?
#
loop_
_entity_poly.entity_id
_entity_poly.type
_entity_poly.pdbx_seq_one_letter_code
_entity_poly.pdbx_strand_id
1 'polypeptide(L)'
;MDDCCQQTPLFTFGVIADIQYADIDDGFNYSKTRKRYYRSSLELLRNARESWSESAVKPQFILQLGDIIDGFNKEHNASQQALDSVLRELSSSPVEVHHVWGNHEFYNFSRSVLLRSKLNSTLHVDRSFTGAQAGGEIYAYHFSPFPGFRFVVLDAYDVSLLGREESSEQYATALKLIKLYNSNEDLNCPPGKAVAEGGLRERIPELGAHGVEGPASQSGQFGVWDGEEVAVGGSERVRSQEFTECAGVLSRGLQSSMEASVRTSWTG
;
A
#
# COMPACT_ATOMS: atom_id res chain seq x y z
N MET A 1 24.16 8.89 -36.26
CA MET A 1 23.28 7.81 -35.76
C MET A 1 23.90 7.43 -34.45
N ASP A 2 23.54 8.18 -33.41
CA ASP A 2 24.11 7.97 -32.08
C ASP A 2 23.43 6.74 -31.51
N ASP A 3 24.22 5.68 -31.40
CA ASP A 3 23.89 4.46 -30.71
C ASP A 3 23.73 4.83 -29.23
N CYS A 4 22.52 5.21 -28.84
CA CYS A 4 22.17 5.45 -27.45
C CYS A 4 22.32 4.10 -26.75
N CYS A 5 23.52 3.83 -26.23
CA CYS A 5 23.81 2.64 -25.45
C CYS A 5 22.82 2.63 -24.29
N GLN A 6 21.75 1.83 -24.40
CA GLN A 6 20.79 1.66 -23.33
C GLN A 6 21.56 1.10 -22.14
N GLN A 7 21.78 1.94 -21.14
CA GLN A 7 22.50 1.55 -19.94
C GLN A 7 21.70 0.48 -19.22
N THR A 8 22.28 -0.71 -19.06
CA THR A 8 21.68 -1.79 -18.27
C THR A 8 21.48 -1.32 -16.83
N PRO A 9 20.27 -1.43 -16.26
CA PRO A 9 20.02 -1.03 -14.89
C PRO A 9 20.79 -1.91 -13.90
N LEU A 10 21.20 -1.34 -12.77
CA LEU A 10 21.93 -2.09 -11.72
C LEU A 10 21.03 -3.16 -11.08
N PHE A 11 19.76 -2.80 -10.88
CA PHE A 11 18.68 -3.69 -10.48
C PHE A 11 17.35 -3.05 -10.89
N THR A 12 16.31 -3.87 -10.92
CA THR A 12 14.92 -3.47 -11.22
C THR A 12 14.00 -4.11 -10.19
N PHE A 13 12.88 -3.45 -9.90
CA PHE A 13 11.87 -3.98 -8.99
C PHE A 13 10.48 -3.51 -9.40
N GLY A 14 9.48 -4.35 -9.13
CA GLY A 14 8.08 -3.99 -9.28
C GLY A 14 7.60 -3.22 -8.06
N VAL A 15 6.68 -2.28 -8.23
CA VAL A 15 6.04 -1.60 -7.09
C VAL A 15 4.52 -1.51 -7.29
N ILE A 16 3.79 -1.81 -6.21
CA ILE A 16 2.33 -1.70 -6.16
C ILE A 16 1.90 -1.26 -4.75
N ALA A 17 0.83 -0.48 -4.66
CA ALA A 17 0.29 0.05 -3.42
C ALA A 17 -1.23 -0.07 -3.40
N ASP A 18 -1.82 -0.06 -2.21
CA ASP A 18 -3.26 0.09 -1.99
C ASP A 18 -4.11 -0.83 -2.88
N ILE A 19 -3.75 -2.11 -2.95
CA ILE A 19 -4.56 -3.11 -3.66
C ILE A 19 -5.96 -3.11 -3.04
N GLN A 20 -6.05 -3.09 -1.70
CA GLN A 20 -7.30 -2.97 -0.96
C GLN A 20 -8.40 -3.91 -1.50
N TYR A 21 -8.03 -5.15 -1.80
CA TYR A 21 -8.98 -6.14 -2.33
C TYR A 21 -10.06 -6.47 -1.29
N ALA A 22 -11.30 -6.53 -1.75
CA ALA A 22 -12.44 -7.10 -1.02
C ALA A 22 -13.47 -7.62 -2.04
N ASP A 23 -14.14 -8.73 -1.70
CA ASP A 23 -15.17 -9.32 -2.57
C ASP A 23 -16.55 -8.65 -2.36
N ILE A 24 -16.59 -7.33 -2.51
CA ILE A 24 -17.78 -6.48 -2.32
C ILE A 24 -17.98 -5.56 -3.52
N ASP A 25 -19.18 -4.99 -3.62
CA ASP A 25 -19.49 -4.01 -4.66
C ASP A 25 -18.66 -2.74 -4.51
N ASP A 26 -18.43 -2.05 -5.63
CA ASP A 26 -17.70 -0.79 -5.63
C ASP A 26 -18.29 0.21 -4.62
N GLY A 27 -17.41 0.88 -3.90
CA GLY A 27 -17.78 1.87 -2.90
C GLY A 27 -17.19 3.24 -3.20
N PHE A 28 -17.13 4.06 -2.16
CA PHE A 28 -16.47 5.35 -2.21
C PHE A 28 -15.55 5.50 -1.01
N ASN A 29 -14.56 6.39 -1.11
CA ASN A 29 -13.79 6.82 0.04
C ASN A 29 -14.70 7.54 1.07
N TYR A 30 -14.17 7.75 2.28
CA TYR A 30 -14.90 8.40 3.38
C TYR A 30 -15.57 9.73 2.98
N SER A 31 -14.91 10.55 2.15
CA SER A 31 -15.45 11.85 1.72
C SER A 31 -16.40 11.77 0.53
N LYS A 32 -16.70 10.56 0.01
CA LYS A 32 -17.51 10.31 -1.19
C LYS A 32 -17.05 11.05 -2.45
N THR A 33 -15.76 11.34 -2.53
CA THR A 33 -15.15 12.06 -3.66
C THR A 33 -14.45 11.14 -4.66
N ARG A 34 -14.11 9.91 -4.25
CA ARG A 34 -13.43 8.94 -5.11
C ARG A 34 -14.10 7.58 -4.99
N LYS A 35 -14.35 6.96 -6.14
CA LYS A 35 -14.85 5.59 -6.22
C LYS A 35 -13.72 4.61 -5.86
N ARG A 36 -14.07 3.52 -5.16
CA ARG A 36 -13.16 2.43 -4.79
C ARG A 36 -13.64 1.16 -5.50
N TYR A 37 -12.74 0.53 -6.24
CA TYR A 37 -13.03 -0.63 -7.09
C TYR A 37 -12.47 -1.92 -6.46
N TYR A 38 -13.18 -2.45 -5.47
CA TYR A 38 -12.64 -3.49 -4.60
C TYR A 38 -12.34 -4.81 -5.33
N ARG A 39 -13.26 -5.33 -6.14
CA ARG A 39 -13.03 -6.58 -6.90
C ARG A 39 -12.02 -6.38 -8.03
N SER A 40 -12.12 -5.27 -8.76
CA SER A 40 -11.24 -4.97 -9.89
C SER A 40 -9.79 -4.77 -9.48
N SER A 41 -9.50 -4.46 -8.20
CA SER A 41 -8.12 -4.40 -7.71
C SER A 41 -7.32 -5.68 -7.95
N LEU A 42 -7.98 -6.86 -7.90
CA LEU A 42 -7.34 -8.14 -8.16
C LEU A 42 -6.98 -8.31 -9.64
N GLU A 43 -7.80 -7.76 -10.54
CA GLU A 43 -7.50 -7.72 -11.98
C GLU A 43 -6.34 -6.75 -12.27
N LEU A 44 -6.32 -5.58 -11.62
CA LEU A 44 -5.20 -4.64 -11.74
C LEU A 44 -3.87 -5.27 -11.27
N LEU A 45 -3.91 -6.04 -10.18
CA LEU A 45 -2.74 -6.80 -9.72
C LEU A 45 -2.29 -7.86 -10.75
N ARG A 46 -3.23 -8.59 -11.38
CA ARG A 46 -2.90 -9.54 -12.45
C ARG A 46 -2.22 -8.84 -13.62
N ASN A 47 -2.76 -7.71 -14.05
CA ASN A 47 -2.22 -6.92 -15.15
C ASN A 47 -0.81 -6.39 -14.83
N ALA A 48 -0.59 -5.90 -13.60
CA ALA A 48 0.73 -5.46 -13.14
C ALA A 48 1.75 -6.61 -13.20
N ARG A 49 1.36 -7.80 -12.73
CA ARG A 49 2.21 -9.00 -12.79
C ARG A 49 2.52 -9.40 -14.23
N GLU A 50 1.52 -9.41 -15.10
CA GLU A 50 1.70 -9.74 -16.51
C GLU A 50 2.67 -8.78 -17.18
N SER A 51 2.49 -7.47 -16.97
CA SER A 51 3.43 -6.42 -17.40
C SER A 51 4.86 -6.70 -16.94
N TRP A 52 5.07 -6.99 -15.65
CA TRP A 52 6.40 -7.31 -15.13
C TRP A 52 7.00 -8.59 -15.74
N SER A 53 6.15 -9.57 -16.06
CA SER A 53 6.58 -10.85 -16.63
C SER A 53 6.97 -10.74 -18.11
N GLU A 54 6.32 -9.83 -18.83
CA GLU A 54 6.51 -9.54 -20.25
C GLU A 54 7.57 -8.46 -20.50
N SER A 55 7.91 -7.67 -19.47
CA SER A 55 8.95 -6.65 -19.55
C SER A 55 10.31 -7.24 -19.97
N ALA A 56 11.01 -6.51 -20.84
CA ALA A 56 12.33 -6.90 -21.32
C ALA A 56 13.35 -7.05 -20.18
N VAL A 57 13.19 -6.28 -19.09
CA VAL A 57 13.99 -6.38 -17.88
C VAL A 57 13.08 -6.71 -16.70
N LYS A 58 13.09 -7.99 -16.31
CA LYS A 58 12.23 -8.48 -15.22
C LYS A 58 12.66 -7.92 -13.86
N PRO A 59 11.72 -7.60 -12.97
CA PRO A 59 12.06 -7.18 -11.62
C PRO A 59 12.73 -8.30 -10.82
N GLN A 60 13.72 -7.94 -10.01
CA GLN A 60 14.42 -8.85 -9.10
C GLN A 60 13.65 -9.11 -7.81
N PHE A 61 12.80 -8.16 -7.41
CA PHE A 61 11.87 -8.24 -6.28
C PHE A 61 10.66 -7.33 -6.53
N ILE A 62 9.62 -7.45 -5.71
CA ILE A 62 8.44 -6.58 -5.73
C ILE A 62 8.30 -5.90 -4.37
N LEU A 63 7.99 -4.61 -4.36
CA LEU A 63 7.56 -3.87 -3.18
C LEU A 63 6.05 -3.69 -3.21
N GLN A 64 5.36 -4.28 -2.24
CA GLN A 64 3.95 -4.02 -1.99
C GLN A 64 3.83 -3.07 -0.79
N LEU A 65 3.35 -1.85 -1.02
CA LEU A 65 3.48 -0.71 -0.09
C LEU A 65 2.37 -0.59 0.98
N GLY A 66 1.78 -1.72 1.39
CA GLY A 66 0.71 -1.74 2.39
C GLY A 66 -0.70 -1.77 1.79
N ASP A 67 -1.67 -1.94 2.66
CA ASP A 67 -3.10 -2.00 2.36
C ASP A 67 -3.44 -3.02 1.25
N ILE A 68 -3.00 -4.26 1.44
CA ILE A 68 -3.14 -5.37 0.47
C ILE A 68 -4.60 -5.81 0.31
N ILE A 69 -5.38 -5.77 1.39
CA ILE A 69 -6.81 -6.05 1.43
C ILE A 69 -7.56 -4.93 2.15
N ASP A 70 -8.82 -4.67 1.79
CA ASP A 70 -9.59 -3.61 2.45
C ASP A 70 -10.06 -4.04 3.86
N GLY A 71 -10.41 -3.07 4.70
CA GLY A 71 -10.84 -3.25 6.09
C GLY A 71 -12.22 -3.85 6.17
N PHE A 72 -13.07 -3.64 5.15
CA PHE A 72 -14.40 -4.24 5.08
C PHE A 72 -14.38 -5.76 5.12
N ASN A 73 -13.29 -6.41 4.70
CA ASN A 73 -13.17 -7.86 4.85
C ASN A 73 -13.29 -8.31 6.31
N LYS A 74 -12.90 -7.48 7.28
CA LYS A 74 -13.05 -7.78 8.71
C LYS A 74 -14.51 -7.89 9.11
N GLU A 75 -15.32 -6.94 8.67
CA GLU A 75 -16.76 -6.87 8.97
C GLU A 75 -17.51 -8.08 8.38
N HIS A 76 -17.04 -8.58 7.23
CA HIS A 76 -17.59 -9.76 6.56
C HIS A 76 -16.95 -11.09 6.99
N ASN A 77 -16.04 -11.11 7.98
CA ASN A 77 -15.26 -12.29 8.37
C ASN A 77 -14.51 -12.95 7.18
N ALA A 78 -14.11 -12.16 6.19
CA ALA A 78 -13.50 -12.59 4.94
C ALA A 78 -11.99 -12.29 4.85
N SER A 79 -11.37 -11.70 5.89
CA SER A 79 -9.98 -11.23 5.87
C SER A 79 -8.98 -12.27 5.37
N GLN A 80 -9.04 -13.50 5.87
CA GLN A 80 -8.11 -14.56 5.45
C GLN A 80 -8.34 -14.97 3.99
N GLN A 81 -9.59 -15.14 3.58
CA GLN A 81 -9.93 -15.51 2.20
C GLN A 81 -9.51 -14.43 1.21
N ALA A 82 -9.72 -13.15 1.55
CA ALA A 82 -9.29 -12.02 0.74
C ALA A 82 -7.76 -11.98 0.62
N LEU A 83 -7.05 -12.18 1.73
CA LEU A 83 -5.59 -12.24 1.74
C LEU A 83 -5.07 -13.40 0.87
N ASP A 84 -5.66 -14.59 0.99
CA ASP A 84 -5.28 -15.76 0.20
C ASP A 84 -5.49 -15.53 -1.30
N SER A 85 -6.56 -14.83 -1.69
CA SER A 85 -6.80 -14.45 -3.10
C SER A 85 -5.68 -13.56 -3.64
N VAL A 86 -5.28 -12.52 -2.90
CA VAL A 86 -4.22 -11.61 -3.33
C VAL A 86 -2.85 -12.31 -3.34
N LEU A 87 -2.55 -13.08 -2.29
CA LEU A 87 -1.28 -13.82 -2.20
C LEU A 87 -1.14 -14.87 -3.30
N ARG A 88 -2.24 -15.50 -3.73
CA ARG A 88 -2.22 -16.43 -4.87
C ARG A 88 -1.74 -15.76 -6.15
N GLU A 89 -2.25 -14.56 -6.42
CA GLU A 89 -1.84 -13.78 -7.60
C GLU A 89 -0.37 -13.36 -7.53
N LEU A 90 0.13 -12.97 -6.34
CA LEU A 90 1.54 -12.62 -6.12
C LEU A 90 2.47 -13.85 -6.18
N SER A 91 2.05 -14.99 -5.62
CA SER A 91 2.85 -16.22 -5.55
C SER A 91 3.05 -16.92 -6.91
N SER A 92 2.31 -16.51 -7.92
CA SER A 92 2.46 -17.01 -9.30
C SER A 92 3.72 -16.46 -9.98
N SER A 93 4.42 -15.51 -9.36
CA SER A 93 5.76 -15.05 -9.76
C SER A 93 6.84 -15.72 -8.89
N PRO A 94 7.98 -16.16 -9.44
CA PRO A 94 9.09 -16.70 -8.65
C PRO A 94 9.87 -15.62 -7.88
N VAL A 95 9.45 -14.36 -8.00
CA VAL A 95 10.14 -13.17 -7.49
C VAL A 95 9.72 -12.88 -6.04
N GLU A 96 10.69 -12.51 -5.21
CA GLU A 96 10.44 -12.15 -3.80
C GLU A 96 9.56 -10.91 -3.68
N VAL A 97 8.62 -10.93 -2.72
CA VAL A 97 7.74 -9.79 -2.43
C VAL A 97 8.00 -9.27 -1.01
N HIS A 98 8.37 -8.00 -0.92
CA HIS A 98 8.49 -7.28 0.35
C HIS A 98 7.18 -6.56 0.64
N HIS A 99 6.55 -6.95 1.74
CA HIS A 99 5.28 -6.39 2.21
C HIS A 99 5.52 -5.30 3.25
N VAL A 100 4.97 -4.12 3.02
CA VAL A 100 4.79 -3.08 4.04
C VAL A 100 3.44 -3.30 4.73
N TRP A 101 3.30 -2.92 6.01
CA TRP A 101 2.01 -2.95 6.71
C TRP A 101 1.43 -1.54 6.81
N GLY A 102 0.25 -1.37 6.23
CA GLY A 102 -0.60 -0.20 6.33
C GLY A 102 -1.70 -0.35 7.39
N ASN A 103 -2.60 0.62 7.47
CA ASN A 103 -3.71 0.58 8.44
C ASN A 103 -4.67 -0.55 8.14
N HIS A 104 -4.88 -0.90 6.87
CA HIS A 104 -5.84 -1.95 6.52
C HIS A 104 -5.36 -3.35 6.92
N GLU A 105 -4.05 -3.59 7.00
CA GLU A 105 -3.52 -4.79 7.66
C GLU A 105 -3.97 -4.86 9.12
N PHE A 106 -3.90 -3.75 9.86
CA PHE A 106 -4.27 -3.67 11.27
C PHE A 106 -5.79 -3.59 11.53
N TYR A 107 -6.59 -3.19 10.54
CA TYR A 107 -8.05 -3.36 10.60
C TYR A 107 -8.44 -4.84 10.55
N ASN A 108 -7.71 -5.64 9.77
CA ASN A 108 -8.03 -7.05 9.54
C ASN A 108 -7.41 -7.98 10.60
N PHE A 109 -6.15 -7.74 10.95
CA PHE A 109 -5.33 -8.68 11.70
C PHE A 109 -4.63 -8.01 12.89
N SER A 110 -4.43 -8.78 13.96
CA SER A 110 -3.53 -8.35 15.03
C SER A 110 -2.07 -8.45 14.57
N ARG A 111 -1.21 -7.63 15.19
CA ARG A 111 0.24 -7.65 14.93
C ARG A 111 0.86 -9.04 15.09
N SER A 112 0.42 -9.81 16.11
CA SER A 112 0.90 -11.17 16.32
C SER A 112 0.49 -12.13 15.19
N VAL A 113 -0.69 -11.94 14.60
CA VAL A 113 -1.14 -12.68 13.41
C VAL A 113 -0.29 -12.29 12.20
N LEU A 114 -0.07 -10.99 11.97
CA LEU A 114 0.75 -10.50 10.86
C LEU A 114 2.19 -11.05 10.91
N LEU A 115 2.81 -11.04 12.10
CA LEU A 115 4.16 -11.61 12.33
C LEU A 115 4.26 -13.11 12.01
N ARG A 116 3.16 -13.87 12.09
CA ARG A 116 3.09 -15.30 11.75
C ARG A 116 2.59 -15.57 10.33
N SER A 117 2.16 -14.53 9.62
CA SER A 117 1.56 -14.63 8.29
C SER A 117 2.59 -14.56 7.17
N LYS A 118 2.13 -14.74 5.93
CA LYS A 118 2.93 -14.54 4.72
C LYS A 118 3.29 -13.07 4.47
N LEU A 119 2.65 -12.12 5.15
CA LEU A 119 2.99 -10.70 5.08
C LEU A 119 4.21 -10.33 5.93
N ASN A 120 4.79 -11.26 6.70
CA ASN A 120 6.03 -11.01 7.40
C ASN A 120 7.24 -11.31 6.51
N SER A 121 7.72 -10.30 5.78
CA SER A 121 8.87 -10.44 4.89
C SER A 121 10.23 -10.47 5.60
N THR A 122 10.30 -10.25 6.92
CA THR A 122 11.59 -10.33 7.67
C THR A 122 12.20 -11.73 7.65
N LEU A 123 11.40 -12.77 7.37
CA LEU A 123 11.87 -14.15 7.26
C LEU A 123 12.78 -14.37 6.05
N HIS A 124 12.73 -13.50 5.05
CA HIS A 124 13.54 -13.58 3.84
C HIS A 124 14.87 -12.82 3.96
N VAL A 125 15.05 -12.05 5.04
CA VAL A 125 16.26 -11.28 5.28
C VAL A 125 17.21 -12.05 6.18
N ASP A 126 18.51 -12.02 5.86
CA ASP A 126 19.54 -12.60 6.70
C ASP A 126 19.51 -11.98 8.11
N ARG A 127 19.13 -12.80 9.10
CA ARG A 127 19.00 -12.42 10.52
C ARG A 127 20.31 -11.92 11.12
N SER A 128 21.45 -12.17 10.48
CA SER A 128 22.73 -11.62 10.92
C SER A 128 22.81 -10.08 10.79
N PHE A 129 21.97 -9.46 9.95
CA PHE A 129 21.88 -8.01 9.77
C PHE A 129 20.68 -7.36 10.46
N THR A 130 19.78 -8.16 11.02
CA THR A 130 18.70 -7.65 11.85
C THR A 130 19.28 -7.38 13.24
N GLY A 131 19.57 -6.12 13.55
CA GLY A 131 19.75 -5.66 14.93
C GLY A 131 18.48 -5.81 15.80
N ALA A 132 17.46 -6.48 15.28
CA ALA A 132 16.25 -6.86 15.98
C ALA A 132 16.63 -7.87 17.06
N GLN A 133 16.71 -7.36 18.29
CA GLN A 133 16.71 -8.20 19.48
C GLN A 133 15.51 -9.16 19.41
N ALA A 134 15.76 -10.44 19.72
CA ALA A 134 14.70 -11.41 19.91
C ALA A 134 13.74 -10.88 20.98
N GLY A 135 12.57 -10.38 20.54
CA GLY A 135 11.58 -9.73 21.41
C GLY A 135 11.06 -8.36 20.94
N GLY A 136 11.62 -7.77 19.88
CA GLY A 136 11.12 -6.51 19.33
C GLY A 136 9.83 -6.69 18.52
N GLU A 137 8.71 -6.11 18.97
CA GLU A 137 7.41 -6.14 18.28
C GLU A 137 7.34 -5.26 17.01
N ILE A 138 8.45 -4.68 16.57
CA ILE A 138 8.53 -3.70 15.49
C ILE A 138 8.77 -4.42 14.16
N TYR A 139 7.92 -4.17 13.17
CA TYR A 139 8.07 -4.73 11.83
C TYR A 139 8.92 -3.83 10.93
N ALA A 140 10.22 -3.79 11.21
CA ALA A 140 11.18 -3.00 10.44
C ALA A 140 12.41 -3.84 10.08
N TYR A 141 12.87 -3.70 8.85
CA TYR A 141 14.04 -4.41 8.35
C TYR A 141 14.67 -3.67 7.17
N HIS A 142 15.83 -4.13 6.74
CA HIS A 142 16.53 -3.57 5.60
C HIS A 142 17.20 -4.68 4.81
N PHE A 143 17.42 -4.45 3.52
CA PHE A 143 18.12 -5.37 2.62
C PHE A 143 18.88 -4.59 1.54
N SER A 144 19.82 -5.26 0.86
CA SER A 144 20.67 -4.65 -0.16
C SER A 144 20.57 -5.46 -1.46
N PRO A 145 19.75 -5.02 -2.44
CA PRO A 145 19.62 -5.75 -3.70
C PRO A 145 20.85 -5.59 -4.60
N PHE A 146 21.64 -4.53 -4.40
CA PHE A 146 22.85 -4.26 -5.15
C PHE A 146 23.87 -3.52 -4.26
N PRO A 147 25.20 -3.75 -4.40
CA PRO A 147 26.22 -3.02 -3.65
C PRO A 147 26.05 -1.49 -3.77
N GLY A 148 26.02 -0.80 -2.63
CA GLY A 148 25.80 0.65 -2.58
C GLY A 148 24.33 1.07 -2.48
N PHE A 149 23.38 0.14 -2.60
CA PHE A 149 21.95 0.39 -2.43
C PHE A 149 21.39 -0.37 -1.24
N ARG A 150 20.56 0.31 -0.44
CA ARG A 150 19.86 -0.27 0.71
C ARG A 150 18.40 0.15 0.71
N PHE A 151 17.53 -0.83 0.79
CA PHE A 151 16.10 -0.63 1.04
C PHE A 151 15.86 -0.76 2.54
N VAL A 152 15.04 0.13 3.08
CA VAL A 152 14.63 0.14 4.49
C VAL A 152 13.12 0.11 4.52
N VAL A 153 12.56 -0.95 5.08
CA VAL A 153 11.13 -1.11 5.32
C VAL A 153 10.85 -0.71 6.77
N LEU A 154 9.93 0.24 6.93
CA LEU A 154 9.61 0.86 8.21
C LEU A 154 8.19 0.47 8.65
N ASP A 155 8.02 0.36 9.97
CA ASP A 155 6.73 0.18 10.61
C ASP A 155 6.10 1.54 10.93
N ALA A 156 5.27 2.06 10.02
CA ALA A 156 4.59 3.33 10.22
C ALA A 156 3.54 3.28 11.36
N TYR A 157 3.25 2.09 11.88
CA TYR A 157 2.31 1.83 12.97
C TYR A 157 3.03 1.33 14.23
N ASP A 158 4.32 1.64 14.38
CA ASP A 158 5.06 1.34 15.61
C ASP A 158 4.45 2.06 16.81
N VAL A 159 4.28 3.38 16.70
CA VAL A 159 3.54 4.20 17.66
C VAL A 159 2.19 4.55 17.05
N SER A 160 1.16 3.77 17.39
CA SER A 160 -0.17 3.87 16.79
C SER A 160 -1.26 3.34 17.72
N LEU A 161 -2.49 3.82 17.55
CA LEU A 161 -3.69 3.23 18.17
C LEU A 161 -4.08 1.89 17.52
N LEU A 162 -3.77 1.74 16.24
CA LEU A 162 -3.94 0.49 15.50
C LEU A 162 -2.72 -0.41 15.67
N GLY A 163 -2.94 -1.72 15.75
CA GLY A 163 -1.86 -2.70 15.74
C GLY A 163 -1.05 -2.80 17.04
N ARG A 164 -1.48 -2.14 18.13
CA ARG A 164 -0.87 -2.20 19.46
C ARG A 164 -1.89 -2.58 20.52
N GLU A 165 -1.45 -3.27 21.56
CA GLU A 165 -2.30 -3.55 22.72
C GLU A 165 -2.53 -2.27 23.52
N GLU A 166 -3.76 -2.06 24.02
CA GLU A 166 -4.12 -0.85 24.77
C GLU A 166 -3.28 -0.64 26.05
N SER A 167 -2.76 -1.73 26.61
CA SER A 167 -1.87 -1.74 27.77
C SER A 167 -0.42 -1.33 27.45
N SER A 168 -0.03 -1.23 26.18
CA SER A 168 1.35 -0.97 25.76
C SER A 168 1.74 0.50 25.89
N GLU A 169 3.04 0.76 26.10
CA GLU A 169 3.59 2.12 26.12
C GLU A 169 3.42 2.82 24.75
N GLN A 170 3.53 2.07 23.66
CA GLN A 170 3.33 2.57 22.29
C GLN A 170 1.91 3.08 22.10
N TYR A 171 0.90 2.31 22.54
CA TYR A 171 -0.50 2.73 22.46
C TYR A 171 -0.76 3.96 23.35
N ALA A 172 -0.28 3.95 24.60
CA ALA A 172 -0.45 5.08 25.50
C ALA A 172 0.20 6.37 24.94
N THR A 173 1.38 6.24 24.34
CA THR A 173 2.09 7.34 23.67
C THR A 173 1.31 7.84 22.46
N ALA A 174 0.83 6.95 21.60
CA ALA A 174 0.02 7.28 20.44
C ALA A 174 -1.28 8.01 20.84
N LEU A 175 -1.98 7.51 21.87
CA LEU A 175 -3.20 8.11 22.40
C LEU A 175 -2.97 9.51 22.96
N LYS A 176 -1.87 9.71 23.67
CA LYS A 176 -1.48 11.05 24.15
C LYS A 176 -1.20 11.98 22.97
N LEU A 177 -0.44 11.53 21.98
CA LEU A 177 -0.08 12.34 20.81
C LEU A 177 -1.30 12.73 19.97
N ILE A 178 -2.16 11.77 19.62
CA ILE A 178 -3.31 12.04 18.76
C ILE A 178 -4.29 13.01 19.41
N LYS A 179 -4.51 12.91 20.74
CA LYS A 179 -5.39 13.83 21.49
C LYS A 179 -4.85 15.27 21.59
N LEU A 180 -3.56 15.50 21.31
CA LEU A 180 -3.02 16.86 21.22
C LEU A 180 -3.45 17.57 19.93
N TYR A 181 -3.76 16.82 18.86
CA TYR A 181 -3.98 17.37 17.52
C TYR A 181 -5.34 17.01 16.91
N ASN A 182 -6.03 15.98 17.42
CA ASN A 182 -7.34 15.53 16.97
C ASN A 182 -8.34 15.58 18.13
N SER A 183 -9.32 16.47 18.01
CA SER A 183 -10.39 16.68 19.00
C SER A 183 -11.69 15.93 18.66
N ASN A 184 -11.70 15.12 17.59
CA ASN A 184 -12.86 14.33 17.21
C ASN A 184 -13.10 13.19 18.23
N GLU A 185 -14.36 12.80 18.44
CA GLU A 185 -14.68 11.59 19.22
C GLU A 185 -14.16 10.33 18.53
N ASP A 186 -14.42 10.22 17.23
CA ASP A 186 -13.78 9.21 16.38
C ASP A 186 -12.38 9.70 15.97
N LEU A 187 -11.36 9.11 16.60
CA LEU A 187 -9.96 9.45 16.34
C LEU A 187 -9.46 8.98 14.97
N ASN A 188 -10.22 8.13 14.26
CA ASN A 188 -9.95 7.79 12.85
C ASN A 188 -10.48 8.86 11.88
N CYS A 189 -11.33 9.78 12.34
CA CYS A 189 -11.75 10.92 11.53
C CYS A 189 -10.66 11.99 11.48
N PRO A 190 -10.36 12.58 10.29
CA PRO A 190 -9.34 13.60 10.16
C PRO A 190 -9.71 14.87 10.94
N PRO A 191 -8.73 15.55 11.57
CA PRO A 191 -8.97 16.75 12.37
C PRO A 191 -9.56 17.88 11.51
N GLY A 192 -10.44 18.68 12.11
CA GLY A 192 -11.12 19.81 11.42
C GLY A 192 -12.38 19.41 10.64
N LYS A 193 -12.74 18.12 10.58
CA LYS A 193 -14.06 17.67 10.13
C LYS A 193 -14.94 17.36 11.34
N ALA A 194 -15.41 18.39 12.03
CA ALA A 194 -16.55 18.22 12.92
C ALA A 194 -17.74 17.80 12.04
N VAL A 195 -18.20 16.55 12.19
CA VAL A 195 -19.52 16.18 11.69
C VAL A 195 -20.50 17.02 12.49
N ALA A 196 -21.19 17.95 11.82
CA ALA A 196 -22.29 18.67 12.45
C ALA A 196 -23.35 17.64 12.85
N GLU A 197 -23.42 17.30 14.13
CA GLU A 197 -24.58 16.62 14.68
C GLU A 197 -25.79 17.56 14.54
N GLY A 198 -26.76 17.13 13.75
CA GLY A 198 -28.04 17.83 13.64
C GLY A 198 -28.86 17.39 12.44
N GLY A 199 -29.62 16.31 12.56
CA GLY A 199 -30.73 16.06 11.64
C GLY A 199 -31.15 14.60 11.45
N LEU A 200 -32.12 14.18 12.29
CA LEU A 200 -33.15 13.19 11.98
C LEU A 200 -32.74 11.74 11.71
N ARG A 201 -32.97 10.93 12.74
CA ARG A 201 -33.58 9.60 12.60
C ARG A 201 -34.82 9.71 11.70
N GLU A 202 -34.77 9.20 10.48
CA GLU A 202 -35.97 8.73 9.79
C GLU A 202 -35.77 7.34 9.20
N ARG A 203 -36.86 6.59 9.31
CA ARG A 203 -36.98 5.16 9.13
C ARG A 203 -36.84 4.79 7.66
N ILE A 204 -36.38 3.56 7.44
CA ILE A 204 -36.61 2.76 6.23
C ILE A 204 -38.09 2.87 5.82
N PRO A 205 -38.38 2.96 4.51
CA PRO A 205 -39.28 1.97 3.93
C PRO A 205 -38.65 1.26 2.73
N GLU A 206 -38.81 -0.05 2.74
CA GLU A 206 -38.82 -0.90 1.56
C GLU A 206 -39.77 -0.32 0.52
N LEU A 207 -39.37 -0.30 -0.75
CA LEU A 207 -40.26 -0.39 -1.91
C LEU A 207 -39.46 -0.97 -3.07
N GLY A 208 -39.80 -2.19 -3.47
CA GLY A 208 -39.31 -2.80 -4.70
C GLY A 208 -39.96 -2.18 -5.93
N ALA A 209 -39.29 -2.28 -7.07
CA ALA A 209 -39.92 -2.36 -8.38
C ALA A 209 -38.91 -2.87 -9.42
N HIS A 210 -39.32 -3.95 -10.08
CA HIS A 210 -39.12 -4.34 -11.47
C HIS A 210 -38.29 -3.43 -12.38
N GLY A 211 -37.41 -4.07 -13.16
CA GLY A 211 -36.52 -3.42 -14.10
C GLY A 211 -37.16 -3.00 -15.43
N VAL A 212 -36.34 -2.30 -16.22
CA VAL A 212 -36.38 -2.22 -17.69
C VAL A 212 -34.94 -1.95 -18.16
N GLU A 213 -34.53 -2.68 -19.20
CA GLU A 213 -33.25 -2.58 -19.90
C GLU A 213 -33.10 -1.28 -20.73
N GLY A 214 -31.86 -0.88 -21.00
CA GLY A 214 -31.50 0.08 -22.06
C GLY A 214 -29.99 0.35 -22.10
N PRO A 215 -29.31 0.25 -23.26
CA PRO A 215 -27.86 0.10 -23.33
C PRO A 215 -27.13 1.44 -23.31
N ALA A 216 -26.03 1.52 -22.56
CA ALA A 216 -25.05 2.60 -22.71
C ALA A 216 -23.68 1.99 -22.98
N SER A 217 -23.43 1.76 -24.27
CA SER A 217 -22.09 1.62 -24.83
C SER A 217 -21.31 2.91 -24.62
N GLN A 218 -20.34 2.91 -23.70
CA GLN A 218 -19.21 3.82 -23.77
C GLN A 218 -17.94 3.03 -23.44
N SER A 219 -17.19 2.74 -24.49
CA SER A 219 -15.80 2.32 -24.47
C SER A 219 -14.96 3.38 -23.75
N GLY A 220 -14.62 3.12 -22.48
CA GLY A 220 -13.59 3.88 -21.79
C GLY A 220 -12.22 3.41 -22.27
N GLN A 221 -11.55 4.23 -23.07
CA GLN A 221 -10.13 4.06 -23.39
C GLN A 221 -9.31 4.10 -22.10
N PHE A 222 -8.56 3.03 -21.83
CA PHE A 222 -7.49 3.04 -20.85
C PHE A 222 -6.34 3.90 -21.40
N GLY A 223 -6.05 5.02 -20.74
CA GLY A 223 -4.88 5.83 -21.04
C GLY A 223 -3.63 5.13 -20.50
N VAL A 224 -2.72 4.78 -21.40
CA VAL A 224 -1.34 4.39 -21.08
C VAL A 224 -0.60 5.64 -20.66
N TRP A 225 -0.04 5.66 -19.44
CA TRP A 225 0.87 6.72 -19.01
C TRP A 225 2.27 6.30 -19.46
N ASP A 226 2.80 6.97 -20.48
CA ASP A 226 4.19 6.79 -20.90
C ASP A 226 5.09 7.38 -19.80
N GLY A 227 5.87 6.52 -19.14
CA GLY A 227 6.62 6.86 -17.94
C GLY A 227 7.57 8.05 -18.14
N GLU A 228 7.46 9.05 -17.27
CA GLU A 228 8.53 10.01 -17.08
C GLU A 228 9.62 9.38 -16.18
N GLU A 229 10.84 9.30 -16.72
CA GLU A 229 12.06 8.94 -16.00
C GLU A 229 12.28 9.89 -14.81
N VAL A 230 12.22 9.36 -13.59
CA VAL A 230 12.70 10.09 -12.41
C VAL A 230 14.22 9.94 -12.33
N ALA A 231 14.96 10.87 -12.94
CA ALA A 231 16.39 11.00 -12.74
C ALA A 231 16.67 11.71 -11.41
N VAL A 232 17.07 10.96 -10.37
CA VAL A 232 17.61 11.56 -9.13
C VAL A 232 19.09 11.83 -9.34
N GLY A 233 19.40 12.98 -9.93
CA GLY A 233 20.76 13.53 -10.01
C GLY A 233 20.96 14.63 -8.98
N GLY A 234 22.05 14.53 -8.20
CA GLY A 234 22.56 15.65 -7.42
C GLY A 234 22.79 15.37 -5.94
N SER A 235 24.07 15.38 -5.56
CA SER A 235 24.53 15.50 -4.19
C SER A 235 24.11 16.86 -3.61
N GLU A 236 22.92 16.96 -3.03
CA GLU A 236 22.63 17.97 -2.01
C GLU A 236 21.91 17.35 -0.83
N ARG A 237 22.29 17.84 0.35
CA ARG A 237 21.86 17.38 1.66
C ARG A 237 20.35 17.65 1.80
N VAL A 238 19.51 16.69 1.41
CA VAL A 238 18.05 16.78 1.53
C VAL A 238 17.69 16.97 3.01
N ARG A 239 17.19 18.17 3.34
CA ARG A 239 16.70 18.49 4.68
C ARG A 239 15.41 17.70 4.92
N SER A 240 15.23 17.28 6.17
CA SER A 240 14.16 16.42 6.69
C SER A 240 12.71 16.93 6.52
N GLN A 241 12.46 17.97 5.71
CA GLN A 241 11.13 18.51 5.46
C GLN A 241 10.52 18.03 4.13
N GLU A 242 11.31 17.63 3.13
CA GLU A 242 10.78 17.22 1.81
C GLU A 242 10.25 15.77 1.77
N PHE A 243 10.69 14.90 2.69
CA PHE A 243 10.24 13.49 2.73
C PHE A 243 8.76 13.32 3.10
N THR A 244 8.17 14.28 3.82
CA THR A 244 6.75 14.22 4.24
C THR A 244 5.81 14.52 3.07
N GLU A 245 6.23 15.32 2.09
CA GLU A 245 5.43 15.61 0.90
C GLU A 245 5.44 14.44 -0.11
N CYS A 246 6.57 13.73 -0.30
CA CYS A 246 6.61 12.57 -1.20
C CYS A 246 5.72 11.40 -0.75
N ALA A 247 5.64 11.11 0.55
CA ALA A 247 4.73 10.07 1.08
C ALA A 247 3.25 10.46 0.94
N GLY A 248 2.95 11.76 1.04
CA GLY A 248 1.61 12.31 0.80
C GLY A 248 1.21 12.34 -0.67
N VAL A 249 2.18 12.44 -1.60
CA VAL A 249 1.93 12.42 -3.06
C VAL A 249 1.72 10.99 -3.57
N LEU A 250 2.46 10.00 -3.06
CA LEU A 250 2.30 8.59 -3.44
C LEU A 250 0.96 7.98 -2.99
N SER A 251 0.37 8.47 -1.90
CA SER A 251 -0.96 8.05 -1.41
C SER A 251 -2.13 8.83 -2.04
N ARG A 252 -1.87 9.97 -2.71
CA ARG A 252 -2.94 10.87 -3.22
C ARG A 252 -3.40 10.61 -4.65
N GLY A 253 -2.94 9.54 -5.25
CA GLY A 253 -3.65 8.92 -6.36
C GLY A 253 -2.69 8.26 -7.30
N LEU A 254 -2.65 6.94 -7.26
CA LEU A 254 -2.32 6.07 -8.38
C LEU A 254 -2.87 4.68 -8.02
N GLN A 255 -4.01 4.33 -8.61
CA GLN A 255 -4.35 2.92 -8.85
C GLN A 255 -3.64 2.46 -10.14
N SER A 256 -2.31 2.64 -10.20
CA SER A 256 -1.52 2.08 -11.30
C SER A 256 -0.18 1.59 -10.78
N SER A 257 0.22 0.42 -11.30
CA SER A 257 1.56 -0.14 -11.12
C SER A 257 2.61 0.74 -11.76
N MET A 258 3.76 0.87 -11.11
CA MET A 258 4.94 1.53 -11.69
C MET A 258 6.08 0.52 -11.83
N GLU A 259 6.86 0.67 -12.88
CA GLU A 259 8.17 0.03 -13.01
C GLU A 259 9.24 1.04 -12.60
N ALA A 260 10.10 0.68 -11.65
CA ALA A 260 11.20 1.53 -11.20
C ALA A 260 12.54 0.94 -11.67
N SER A 261 13.36 1.78 -12.29
CA SER A 261 14.69 1.43 -12.81
C SER A 261 15.73 2.41 -12.29
N VAL A 262 16.84 1.91 -11.75
CA VAL A 262 17.94 2.74 -11.24
C VAL A 262 19.14 2.67 -12.18
N ARG A 263 19.58 3.83 -12.68
CA ARG A 263 20.72 3.98 -13.62
C ARG A 263 21.82 4.83 -13.00
N THR A 264 23.03 4.71 -13.55
CA THR A 264 24.18 5.56 -13.18
C THR A 264 24.64 6.40 -14.37
N SER A 265 24.64 7.72 -14.23
CA SER A 265 25.41 8.62 -15.08
C SER A 265 26.59 9.16 -14.27
N TRP A 266 27.76 8.55 -14.46
CA TRP A 266 29.03 9.12 -13.99
C TRP A 266 29.82 9.54 -15.22
N THR A 267 29.82 10.84 -15.53
CA THR A 267 30.90 11.45 -16.30
C THR A 267 31.87 12.05 -15.28
N GLY A 268 33.09 11.51 -15.25
CA GLY A 268 34.15 11.91 -14.33
C GLY A 268 34.74 13.29 -14.60
#